data_AF-A0A945TKP2-F1
#
_entry.id   AF-A0A945TKP2-F1
#
_cell.length_a   1.000
_cell.length_b   1.000
_cell.length_c   1.000
_cell.angle_alpha   90.00
_cell.angle_beta   90.00
_cell.angle_gamma   90.00
#
_symmetry.space_group_name_H-M   'P 1'
#
loop_
_entity.id
_entity.type
_entity.pdbx_description
1 polymer ?
#
loop_
_entity_poly.entity_id
_entity_poly.type
_entity_poly.pdbx_seq_one_letter_code
_entity_poly.pdbx_strand_id
1 'polypeptide(L)'
;MRDLRGFGSWIEACVGTQNHRGDALLDEALFEECYEKWCSYGVHEAEQGDFGLEFAQSIWRLTKREYSYPHLSHHIEMLSQLRTSELTRMVGIDNCSSELVISTIHKVKGLEYDRVVIVPSSSSLFVKKGDTLEAQAADQARLFYVAMTRAKHNLTFAFGDREYAWWNRQPYDGFNAKGKILQGSQGEVFISWAAQSRNGGQELQEYIASHVAKNDFILVRGSELLHFDGTSHRVIGRLSKEFSGSDSSKLRVAEVYRYRQDDDKRYFEGLIGQVKNQGWSYVVLVEGTL
;
A
#
# COMPACT_ATOMS: atom_id res chain seq x y z
N MET A 1 -0.53 2.97 9.42
CA MET A 1 0.70 3.34 8.65
C MET A 1 1.26 2.04 8.04
N ARG A 2 1.70 2.02 6.77
CA ARG A 2 1.44 0.97 5.75
C ARG A 2 1.95 -0.50 5.99
N ASP A 3 1.56 -1.21 7.05
CA ASP A 3 1.56 -2.68 7.19
C ASP A 3 0.87 -3.44 6.01
N LEU A 4 1.60 -3.70 4.91
CA LEU A 4 1.12 -4.46 3.75
C LEU A 4 1.00 -5.95 4.09
N ARG A 5 0.03 -6.65 3.50
CA ARG A 5 -0.17 -8.10 3.74
C ARG A 5 1.12 -8.91 3.57
N GLY A 6 1.80 -8.79 2.42
CA GLY A 6 3.01 -9.55 2.13
C GLY A 6 4.13 -9.31 3.14
N PHE A 7 4.40 -8.03 3.44
CA PHE A 7 5.42 -7.67 4.43
C PHE A 7 5.07 -8.14 5.85
N GLY A 8 3.81 -7.96 6.23
CA GLY A 8 3.34 -8.35 7.54
C GLY A 8 3.38 -9.86 7.79
N SER A 9 3.04 -10.65 6.78
CA SER A 9 3.10 -12.12 6.82
C SER A 9 4.54 -12.64 6.80
N TRP A 10 5.47 -11.95 6.13
CA TRP A 10 6.90 -12.27 6.22
C TRP A 10 7.41 -12.13 7.66
N ILE A 11 7.07 -11.04 8.34
CA ILE A 11 7.42 -10.84 9.77
C ILE A 11 6.86 -11.98 10.62
N GLU A 12 5.58 -12.36 10.41
CA GLU A 12 4.95 -13.46 11.15
C GLU A 12 5.64 -14.80 10.92
N ALA A 13 6.10 -15.06 9.69
CA ALA A 13 6.88 -16.25 9.38
C ALA A 13 8.21 -16.26 10.16
N CYS A 14 8.96 -15.15 10.15
CA CYS A 14 10.20 -15.02 10.91
C CYS A 14 9.99 -15.19 12.43
N VAL A 15 8.99 -14.50 13.00
CA VAL A 15 8.64 -14.63 14.43
C VAL A 15 8.23 -16.07 14.75
N GLY A 16 7.43 -16.68 13.89
CA GLY A 16 7.00 -18.06 14.04
C GLY A 16 8.19 -19.04 14.02
N THR A 17 9.18 -18.80 13.17
CA THR A 17 10.41 -19.61 13.11
C THR A 17 11.26 -19.40 14.35
N GLN A 18 11.41 -18.16 14.83
CA GLN A 18 12.11 -17.85 16.07
C GLN A 18 11.48 -18.55 17.28
N ASN A 19 10.15 -18.57 17.38
CA ASN A 19 9.45 -19.26 18.47
C ASN A 19 9.68 -20.78 18.47
N HIS A 20 9.97 -21.38 17.31
CA HIS A 20 10.21 -22.81 17.19
C HIS A 20 11.69 -23.18 17.41
N ARG A 21 12.61 -22.42 16.80
CA ARG A 21 14.04 -22.73 16.74
C ARG A 21 14.89 -21.94 17.76
N GLY A 22 14.31 -20.94 18.39
CA GLY A 22 15.04 -19.96 19.19
C GLY A 22 15.74 -18.90 18.34
N ASP A 23 16.59 -18.09 18.98
CA ASP A 23 17.28 -17.00 18.31
C ASP A 23 18.55 -17.47 17.58
N ALA A 24 18.38 -17.92 16.33
CA ALA A 24 19.45 -18.45 15.50
C ALA A 24 20.15 -17.37 14.65
N LEU A 25 21.35 -17.70 14.15
CA LEU A 25 22.09 -16.86 13.22
C LEU A 25 21.41 -16.82 11.86
N LEU A 26 21.49 -15.66 11.18
CA LEU A 26 21.06 -15.53 9.79
C LEU A 26 22.02 -16.28 8.87
N ASP A 27 21.71 -17.54 8.58
CA ASP A 27 22.32 -18.33 7.51
C ASP A 27 21.34 -18.53 6.35
N GLU A 28 21.73 -19.33 5.36
CA GLU A 28 20.89 -19.61 4.18
C GLU A 28 19.80 -20.63 4.50
N ALA A 29 20.09 -21.63 5.34
CA ALA A 29 19.11 -22.62 5.79
C ALA A 29 17.97 -22.01 6.61
N LEU A 30 18.26 -21.03 7.48
CA LEU A 30 17.25 -20.31 8.24
C LEU A 30 16.41 -19.39 7.34
N PHE A 31 17.03 -18.81 6.31
CA PHE A 31 16.29 -18.04 5.31
C PHE A 31 15.28 -18.91 4.58
N GLU A 32 15.71 -20.07 4.06
CA GLU A 32 14.85 -21.04 3.39
C GLU A 32 13.69 -21.48 4.29
N GLU A 33 13.95 -21.80 5.56
CA GLU A 33 12.90 -22.18 6.53
C GLU A 33 11.87 -21.05 6.75
N CYS A 34 12.33 -19.80 6.90
CA CYS A 34 11.43 -18.66 7.02
C CYS A 34 10.62 -18.44 5.73
N TYR A 35 11.26 -18.61 4.57
CA TYR A 35 10.64 -18.42 3.26
C TYR A 35 9.59 -19.48 2.97
N GLU A 36 9.90 -20.76 3.19
CA GLU A 36 8.95 -21.86 3.07
C GLU A 36 7.73 -21.67 3.99
N LYS A 37 7.98 -21.23 5.24
CA LYS A 37 6.91 -20.90 6.17
C LYS A 37 6.05 -19.74 5.69
N TRP A 38 6.66 -18.71 5.10
CA TRP A 38 5.93 -17.60 4.52
C TRP A 38 5.07 -18.03 3.33
N CYS A 39 5.60 -18.85 2.43
CA CYS A 39 4.83 -19.46 1.32
C CYS A 39 3.69 -20.34 1.84
N SER A 40 3.88 -21.05 2.96
CA SER A 40 2.84 -21.90 3.55
C SER A 40 1.58 -21.15 4.00
N TYR A 41 1.67 -19.82 4.17
CA TYR A 41 0.52 -18.97 4.48
C TYR A 41 -0.39 -18.71 3.27
N GLY A 42 0.02 -19.09 2.06
CA GLY A 42 -0.80 -18.96 0.86
C GLY A 42 -1.15 -17.51 0.52
N VAL A 43 -0.28 -16.56 0.86
CA VAL A 43 -0.45 -15.15 0.50
C VAL A 43 0.12 -14.90 -0.89
N HIS A 44 -0.62 -14.19 -1.74
CA HIS A 44 -0.21 -13.90 -3.12
C HIS A 44 1.20 -13.34 -3.23
N GLU A 45 1.61 -12.44 -2.33
CA GLU A 45 2.95 -11.82 -2.39
C GLU A 45 4.10 -12.82 -2.13
N ALA A 46 3.85 -13.90 -1.38
CA ALA A 46 4.83 -14.97 -1.16
C ALA A 46 4.88 -15.94 -2.36
N GLU A 47 3.76 -16.09 -3.07
CA GLU A 47 3.62 -16.98 -4.22
C GLU A 47 3.99 -16.34 -5.56
N GLN A 48 4.35 -15.05 -5.58
CA GLN A 48 4.80 -14.29 -6.77
C GLN A 48 6.16 -14.73 -7.34
N GLY A 49 6.59 -15.97 -7.06
CA GLY A 49 7.83 -16.56 -7.57
C GLY A 49 9.06 -15.72 -7.24
N ASP A 50 9.83 -15.38 -8.28
CA ASP A 50 11.11 -14.66 -8.16
C ASP A 50 10.96 -13.30 -7.45
N PHE A 51 9.84 -12.60 -7.62
CA PHE A 51 9.66 -11.27 -7.01
C PHE A 51 9.54 -11.33 -5.47
N GLY A 52 8.78 -12.30 -4.95
CA GLY A 52 8.63 -12.51 -3.51
C GLY A 52 9.95 -12.93 -2.87
N LEU A 53 10.68 -13.82 -3.56
CA LEU A 53 12.01 -14.27 -3.15
C LEU A 53 13.02 -13.11 -3.13
N GLU A 54 13.09 -12.32 -4.19
CA GLU A 54 13.96 -11.15 -4.29
C GLU A 54 13.67 -10.13 -3.19
N PHE A 55 12.40 -9.87 -2.90
CA PHE A 55 11.98 -8.99 -1.81
C PHE A 55 12.52 -9.48 -0.46
N ALA A 56 12.25 -10.75 -0.09
CA ALA A 56 12.70 -11.32 1.16
C ALA A 56 14.24 -11.35 1.27
N GLN A 57 14.92 -11.75 0.19
CA GLN A 57 16.38 -11.77 0.13
C GLN A 57 17.00 -10.38 0.27
N SER A 58 16.40 -9.35 -0.33
CA SER A 58 16.90 -7.97 -0.25
C SER A 58 16.92 -7.49 1.20
N ILE A 59 15.84 -7.71 1.94
CA ILE A 59 15.78 -7.30 3.36
C ILE A 59 16.69 -8.18 4.21
N TRP A 60 16.79 -9.47 3.94
CA TRP A 60 17.71 -10.38 4.63
C TRP A 60 19.18 -9.96 4.48
N ARG A 61 19.60 -9.62 3.25
CA ARG A 61 20.95 -9.11 2.97
C ARG A 61 21.22 -7.79 3.69
N LEU A 62 20.22 -6.91 3.80
CA LEU A 62 20.34 -5.64 4.53
C LEU A 62 20.63 -5.87 6.01
N THR A 63 19.90 -6.78 6.67
CA THR A 63 20.18 -7.13 8.06
C THR A 63 21.60 -7.67 8.23
N LYS A 64 22.07 -8.52 7.29
CA LYS A 64 23.45 -9.02 7.32
C LYS A 64 24.52 -7.93 7.15
N ARG A 65 24.19 -6.82 6.50
CA ARG A 65 25.11 -5.68 6.32
C ARG A 65 25.12 -4.75 7.52
N GLU A 66 24.00 -4.61 8.21
CA GLU A 66 23.85 -3.71 9.35
C GLU A 66 24.46 -4.29 10.63
N TYR A 67 24.33 -5.61 10.84
CA TYR A 67 24.79 -6.28 12.05
C TYR A 67 26.00 -7.17 11.76
N SER A 68 27.06 -7.02 12.55
CA SER A 68 28.28 -7.86 12.44
C SER A 68 28.02 -9.34 12.77
N TYR A 69 27.00 -9.63 13.58
CA TYR A 69 26.58 -10.98 13.96
C TYR A 69 25.05 -11.06 13.96
N PRO A 70 24.45 -11.17 12.76
CA PRO A 70 23.01 -11.04 12.58
C PRO A 70 22.28 -12.28 13.11
N HIS A 71 21.38 -12.09 14.07
CA HIS A 71 20.42 -13.11 14.54
C HIS A 71 18.99 -12.79 14.10
N LEU A 72 18.12 -13.80 14.15
CA LEU A 72 16.73 -13.67 13.73
C LEU A 72 15.99 -12.58 14.50
N SER A 73 16.32 -12.38 15.78
CA SER A 73 15.86 -11.25 16.61
C SER A 73 16.17 -9.90 15.98
N HIS A 74 17.40 -9.68 15.53
CA HIS A 74 17.82 -8.45 14.84
C HIS A 74 17.06 -8.27 13.53
N HIS A 75 16.81 -9.35 12.78
CA HIS A 75 16.02 -9.28 11.56
C HIS A 75 14.59 -8.85 11.85
N ILE A 76 13.93 -9.48 12.83
CA ILE A 76 12.56 -9.14 13.25
C ILE A 76 12.48 -7.71 13.78
N GLU A 77 13.45 -7.27 14.57
CA GLU A 77 13.53 -5.91 15.08
C GLU A 77 13.66 -4.91 13.93
N MET A 78 14.58 -5.15 13.00
CA MET A 78 14.77 -4.31 11.81
C MET A 78 13.49 -4.24 10.99
N LEU A 79 12.85 -5.38 10.70
CA LEU A 79 11.56 -5.43 9.99
C LEU A 79 10.46 -4.64 10.73
N SER A 80 10.42 -4.73 12.06
CA SER A 80 9.42 -4.03 12.87
C SER A 80 9.64 -2.52 12.89
N GLN A 81 10.89 -2.07 12.77
CA GLN A 81 11.26 -0.66 12.72
C GLN A 81 11.16 -0.07 11.30
N LEU A 82 11.32 -0.88 10.26
CA LEU A 82 11.25 -0.45 8.88
C LEU A 82 9.85 0.04 8.53
N ARG A 83 9.74 1.30 8.12
CA ARG A 83 8.49 1.76 7.52
C ARG A 83 8.38 1.19 6.11
N THR A 84 7.20 0.76 5.71
CA THR A 84 6.95 0.28 4.35
C THR A 84 7.28 1.31 3.27
N SER A 85 7.18 2.61 3.58
CA SER A 85 7.62 3.66 2.67
C SER A 85 9.14 3.72 2.47
N GLU A 86 9.91 3.24 3.44
CA GLU A 86 11.38 3.08 3.34
C GLU A 86 11.70 1.79 2.57
N LEU A 87 10.94 0.71 2.75
CA LEU A 87 11.09 -0.51 1.95
C LEU A 87 10.88 -0.28 0.46
N THR A 88 9.82 0.43 0.06
CA THR A 88 9.61 0.77 -1.37
C THR A 88 10.75 1.59 -1.94
N ARG A 89 11.39 2.42 -1.11
CA ARG A 89 12.56 3.22 -1.49
C ARG A 89 13.82 2.37 -1.62
N MET A 90 14.01 1.41 -0.73
CA MET A 90 15.21 0.58 -0.65
C MET A 90 15.20 -0.56 -1.66
N VAL A 91 14.07 -1.23 -1.86
CA VAL A 91 13.91 -2.27 -2.90
C VAL A 91 14.04 -1.65 -4.30
N GLY A 92 13.56 -0.42 -4.49
CA GLY A 92 13.77 0.31 -5.74
C GLY A 92 15.22 0.77 -6.01
N ILE A 93 16.14 0.64 -5.04
CA ILE A 93 17.56 1.01 -5.21
C ILE A 93 18.41 -0.19 -5.68
N ASP A 94 18.02 -1.43 -5.36
CA ASP A 94 18.82 -2.63 -5.68
C ASP A 94 18.44 -3.30 -7.01
N ASN A 95 17.42 -2.80 -7.74
CA ASN A 95 17.08 -3.29 -9.08
C ASN A 95 18.02 -2.69 -10.14
N CYS A 96 19.03 -3.46 -10.52
CA CYS A 96 19.99 -3.14 -11.60
C CYS A 96 19.43 -3.33 -13.03
N SER A 97 18.12 -3.46 -13.19
CA SER A 97 17.46 -3.44 -14.50
C SER A 97 16.75 -2.09 -14.67
N SER A 98 16.73 -1.55 -15.90
CA SER A 98 16.22 -0.22 -16.21
C SER A 98 14.72 -0.08 -15.89
N GLU A 99 14.40 0.17 -14.63
CA GLU A 99 13.03 0.17 -14.14
C GLU A 99 12.42 1.58 -14.22
N LEU A 100 11.28 1.68 -14.91
CA LEU A 100 10.48 2.91 -14.95
C LEU A 100 9.68 3.02 -13.64
N VAL A 101 10.10 3.92 -12.75
CA VAL A 101 9.39 4.15 -11.47
C VAL A 101 8.27 5.18 -11.66
N ILE A 102 7.02 4.72 -11.60
CA ILE A 102 5.83 5.59 -11.58
C ILE A 102 5.40 5.81 -10.12
N SER A 103 5.39 7.06 -9.67
CA SER A 103 5.07 7.39 -8.28
C SER A 103 4.47 8.79 -8.14
N THR A 104 3.92 9.08 -6.96
CA THR A 104 3.48 10.44 -6.62
C THR A 104 4.65 11.25 -6.05
N ILE A 105 4.61 12.58 -6.21
CA ILE A 105 5.67 13.49 -5.74
C ILE A 105 5.98 13.30 -4.24
N HIS A 106 4.96 13.02 -3.43
CA HIS A 106 5.11 12.83 -1.99
C HIS A 106 6.01 11.62 -1.64
N LYS A 107 5.97 10.55 -2.45
CA LYS A 107 6.71 9.32 -2.17
C LYS A 107 8.20 9.44 -2.51
N VAL A 108 8.55 10.29 -3.48
CA VAL A 108 9.93 10.44 -3.98
C VAL A 108 10.80 11.40 -3.17
N LYS A 109 10.27 12.02 -2.10
CA LYS A 109 11.05 12.92 -1.24
C LYS A 109 12.27 12.21 -0.65
N GLY A 110 13.47 12.71 -0.94
CA GLY A 110 14.74 12.14 -0.49
C GLY A 110 15.38 11.13 -1.45
N LEU A 111 14.74 10.85 -2.59
CA LEU A 111 15.29 10.02 -3.66
C LEU A 111 15.81 10.90 -4.79
N GLU A 112 16.71 10.36 -5.61
CA GLU A 112 17.20 11.04 -6.80
C GLU A 112 17.31 10.05 -7.95
N TYR A 113 17.01 10.52 -9.16
CA TYR A 113 16.97 9.70 -10.37
C TYR A 113 17.71 10.41 -11.50
N ASP A 114 18.31 9.64 -12.41
CA ASP A 114 19.03 10.20 -13.56
C ASP A 114 18.11 10.98 -14.49
N ARG A 115 16.90 10.47 -14.72
CA ARG A 115 15.87 11.10 -15.56
C ARG A 115 14.54 11.15 -14.81
N VAL A 116 13.92 12.33 -14.77
CA VAL A 116 12.61 12.53 -14.14
C VAL A 116 11.65 13.14 -15.15
N VAL A 117 10.46 12.56 -15.25
CA VAL A 117 9.34 13.10 -16.02
C VAL A 117 8.22 13.48 -15.06
N ILE A 118 7.82 14.76 -15.06
CA ILE A 118 6.71 15.28 -14.25
C ILE A 118 5.52 15.53 -15.17
N VAL A 119 4.41 14.85 -14.89
CA VAL A 119 3.15 15.03 -15.61
C VAL A 119 2.18 15.92 -14.84
N PRO A 120 1.34 16.75 -15.52
CA PRO A 120 0.30 17.56 -14.91
C PRO A 120 -0.62 16.74 -14.02
N SER A 121 -0.99 17.27 -12.86
CA SER A 121 -1.98 16.61 -12.01
C SER A 121 -3.40 16.87 -12.54
N SER A 122 -4.25 15.85 -12.52
CA SER A 122 -5.70 15.99 -12.78
C SER A 122 -6.50 16.31 -11.51
N SER A 123 -5.85 16.36 -10.34
CA SER A 123 -6.49 16.60 -9.05
C SER A 123 -7.00 18.03 -8.91
N SER A 124 -8.13 18.19 -8.23
CA SER A 124 -8.66 19.51 -7.89
C SER A 124 -7.76 20.30 -6.93
N LEU A 125 -7.92 21.63 -6.97
CA LEU A 125 -7.35 22.60 -6.05
C LEU A 125 -8.49 23.43 -5.46
N PHE A 126 -8.86 23.08 -4.22
CA PHE A 126 -9.88 23.78 -3.45
C PHE A 126 -9.37 24.07 -2.05
N VAL A 127 -9.79 25.22 -1.53
CA VAL A 127 -9.55 25.63 -0.14
C VAL A 127 -10.07 24.57 0.82
N LYS A 128 -9.16 23.86 1.50
CA LYS A 128 -9.50 22.94 2.58
C LYS A 128 -9.98 23.77 3.78
N LYS A 129 -10.88 23.23 4.61
CA LYS A 129 -11.36 23.92 5.81
C LYS A 129 -10.17 24.39 6.65
N GLY A 130 -10.04 25.72 6.82
CA GLY A 130 -9.01 26.35 7.63
C GLY A 130 -7.73 26.77 6.89
N ASP A 131 -7.65 26.57 5.57
CA ASP A 131 -6.51 26.97 4.74
C ASP A 131 -6.88 28.14 3.81
N THR A 132 -5.90 28.77 3.17
CA THR A 132 -6.15 29.75 2.09
C THR A 132 -5.73 29.21 0.73
N LEU A 133 -6.31 29.73 -0.35
CA LEU A 133 -5.92 29.32 -1.70
C LEU A 133 -4.45 29.65 -1.98
N GLU A 134 -3.95 30.74 -1.41
CA GLU A 134 -2.54 31.14 -1.43
C GLU A 134 -1.64 30.09 -0.77
N ALA A 135 -2.03 29.60 0.41
CA ALA A 135 -1.26 28.62 1.15
C ALA A 135 -1.19 27.28 0.40
N GLN A 136 -2.31 26.86 -0.19
CA GLN A 136 -2.35 25.67 -1.04
C GLN A 136 -1.50 25.82 -2.30
N ALA A 137 -1.58 26.97 -2.96
CA ALA A 137 -0.74 27.28 -4.12
C ALA A 137 0.75 27.20 -3.76
N ALA A 138 1.13 27.75 -2.60
CA ALA A 138 2.50 27.66 -2.10
C ALA A 138 2.92 26.22 -1.82
N ASP A 139 2.04 25.39 -1.26
CA ASP A 139 2.32 23.97 -1.05
C ASP A 139 2.48 23.19 -2.36
N GLN A 140 1.68 23.50 -3.39
CA GLN A 140 1.88 22.91 -4.71
C GLN A 140 3.19 23.35 -5.35
N ALA A 141 3.58 24.62 -5.20
CA ALA A 141 4.87 25.10 -5.66
C ALA A 141 6.03 24.36 -4.97
N ARG A 142 5.94 24.12 -3.66
CA ARG A 142 6.92 23.33 -2.89
C ARG A 142 6.99 21.88 -3.37
N LEU A 143 5.84 21.25 -3.62
CA LEU A 143 5.79 19.89 -4.16
C LEU A 143 6.43 19.83 -5.54
N PHE A 144 6.10 20.77 -6.43
CA PHE A 144 6.69 20.83 -7.76
C PHE A 144 8.21 21.05 -7.68
N TYR A 145 8.70 21.91 -6.79
CA TYR A 145 10.13 22.08 -6.50
C TYR A 145 10.79 20.78 -6.03
N VAL A 146 10.16 20.05 -5.10
CA VAL A 146 10.68 18.74 -4.67
C VAL A 146 10.80 17.78 -5.84
N ALA A 147 9.80 17.72 -6.72
CA ALA A 147 9.82 16.87 -7.90
C ALA A 147 10.95 17.24 -8.88
N MET A 148 11.12 18.54 -9.18
CA MET A 148 12.18 19.02 -10.07
C MET A 148 13.58 18.69 -9.54
N THR A 149 13.78 18.84 -8.22
CA THR A 149 15.06 18.56 -7.56
C THR A 149 15.36 17.06 -7.38
N ARG A 150 14.48 16.15 -7.84
CA ARG A 150 14.82 14.72 -7.87
C ARG A 150 15.69 14.33 -9.08
N ALA A 151 15.78 15.18 -10.10
CA ALA A 151 16.51 14.88 -11.33
C ALA A 151 18.02 15.19 -11.20
N LYS A 152 18.87 14.23 -11.54
CA LYS A 152 20.34 14.43 -11.60
C LYS A 152 20.83 14.92 -12.97
N HIS A 153 20.30 14.35 -14.05
CA HIS A 153 20.79 14.63 -15.40
C HIS A 153 19.72 15.25 -16.30
N ASN A 154 18.54 14.64 -16.41
CA ASN A 154 17.48 15.13 -17.30
C ASN A 154 16.17 15.30 -16.55
N LEU A 155 15.57 16.49 -16.69
CA LEU A 155 14.24 16.79 -16.20
C LEU A 155 13.34 17.14 -17.40
N THR A 156 12.21 16.44 -17.52
CA THR A 156 11.13 16.82 -18.42
C THR A 156 9.89 17.06 -17.58
N PHE A 157 9.20 18.18 -17.80
CA PHE A 157 7.93 18.44 -17.14
C PHE A 157 6.94 19.04 -18.12
N ALA A 158 5.67 18.75 -17.92
CA ALA A 158 4.58 19.44 -18.59
C ALA A 158 3.82 20.30 -17.57
N PHE A 159 3.34 21.45 -18.03
CA PHE A 159 2.62 22.43 -17.23
C PHE A 159 1.20 22.54 -17.80
N GLY A 160 0.22 21.96 -17.11
CA GLY A 160 -1.17 21.90 -17.56
C GLY A 160 -2.07 22.92 -16.88
N ASP A 161 -3.38 22.86 -17.18
CA ASP A 161 -4.40 23.78 -16.63
C ASP A 161 -4.37 23.84 -15.11
N ARG A 162 -4.17 22.68 -14.47
CA ARG A 162 -4.03 22.56 -13.03
C ARG A 162 -2.82 23.33 -12.51
N GLU A 163 -1.69 23.25 -13.22
CA GLU A 163 -0.46 23.94 -12.84
C GLU A 163 -0.59 25.45 -13.00
N TYR A 164 -1.25 25.88 -14.08
CA TYR A 164 -1.64 27.28 -14.27
C TYR A 164 -2.57 27.77 -13.15
N ALA A 165 -3.47 26.92 -12.65
CA ALA A 165 -4.39 27.31 -11.60
C ALA A 165 -3.67 27.59 -10.27
N TRP A 166 -2.81 26.69 -9.76
CA TRP A 166 -2.07 26.99 -8.53
C TRP A 166 -1.06 28.13 -8.73
N TRP A 167 -0.45 28.25 -9.92
CA TRP A 167 0.46 29.38 -10.21
C TRP A 167 -0.25 30.73 -10.12
N ASN A 168 -1.48 30.82 -10.62
CA ASN A 168 -2.30 32.03 -10.61
C ASN A 168 -3.21 32.16 -9.38
N ARG A 169 -3.10 31.24 -8.41
CA ARG A 169 -3.95 31.19 -7.20
C ARG A 169 -5.43 31.17 -7.57
N GLN A 170 -5.79 30.35 -8.54
CA GLN A 170 -7.16 30.12 -8.98
C GLN A 170 -7.63 28.75 -8.50
N PRO A 171 -8.91 28.60 -8.16
CA PRO A 171 -9.47 27.28 -7.92
C PRO A 171 -9.42 26.47 -9.21
N TYR A 172 -9.21 25.16 -9.08
CA TYR A 172 -9.26 24.23 -10.19
C TYR A 172 -10.16 23.08 -9.78
N ASP A 173 -11.23 22.86 -10.54
CA ASP A 173 -12.21 21.84 -10.21
C ASP A 173 -11.68 20.41 -10.41
N GLY A 174 -10.47 20.26 -10.95
CA GLY A 174 -9.94 19.00 -11.42
C GLY A 174 -10.43 18.71 -12.83
N PHE A 175 -9.92 17.64 -13.44
CA PHE A 175 -10.72 17.00 -14.47
C PHE A 175 -11.97 16.46 -13.78
N ASN A 176 -13.11 17.13 -13.98
CA ASN A 176 -14.44 16.55 -13.81
C ASN A 176 -14.61 15.44 -14.88
N ALA A 177 -13.84 14.37 -14.77
CA ALA A 177 -14.41 13.08 -15.11
C ALA A 177 -15.68 13.00 -14.26
N LYS A 178 -16.83 12.70 -14.87
CA LYS A 178 -18.13 12.58 -14.18
C LYS A 178 -18.18 11.45 -13.13
N GLY A 179 -17.03 11.05 -12.61
CA GLY A 179 -16.79 9.95 -11.71
C GLY A 179 -15.83 10.34 -10.59
N LYS A 180 -16.10 9.85 -9.38
CA LYS A 180 -15.23 10.06 -8.22
C LYS A 180 -13.98 9.18 -8.38
N ILE A 181 -12.79 9.76 -8.29
CA ILE A 181 -11.53 9.00 -8.37
C ILE A 181 -11.18 8.49 -6.97
N LEU A 182 -10.97 7.19 -6.85
CA LEU A 182 -10.41 6.55 -5.66
C LEU A 182 -8.89 6.43 -5.81
N GLN A 183 -8.16 6.77 -4.76
CA GLN A 183 -6.69 6.81 -4.75
C GLN A 183 -6.08 5.64 -3.94
N GLY A 184 -6.91 4.70 -3.47
CA GLY A 184 -6.46 3.62 -2.61
C GLY A 184 -6.17 4.12 -1.20
N SER A 185 -6.97 5.05 -0.68
CA SER A 185 -6.80 5.59 0.67
C SER A 185 -7.78 4.96 1.67
N GLN A 186 -7.37 4.87 2.95
CA GLN A 186 -8.19 4.22 3.98
C GLN A 186 -9.56 4.90 4.19
N GLY A 187 -9.66 6.22 3.96
CA GLY A 187 -10.91 6.97 4.10
C GLY A 187 -11.94 6.71 3.00
N GLU A 188 -11.53 6.05 1.91
CA GLU A 188 -12.40 5.71 0.77
C GLU A 188 -13.18 4.41 1.01
N VAL A 189 -12.76 3.60 1.99
CA VAL A 189 -13.36 2.29 2.29
C VAL A 189 -13.82 2.20 3.74
N PHE A 190 -14.80 1.34 4.00
CA PHE A 190 -15.23 1.00 5.35
C PHE A 190 -14.28 -0.06 5.92
N ILE A 191 -13.29 0.42 6.68
CA ILE A 191 -12.13 -0.34 7.18
C ILE A 191 -12.53 -1.66 7.88
N SER A 192 -13.49 -1.63 8.80
CA SER A 192 -13.85 -2.82 9.59
C SER A 192 -14.89 -3.72 8.96
N TRP A 193 -15.33 -3.45 7.72
CA TRP A 193 -16.49 -4.12 7.14
C TRP A 193 -16.22 -5.62 6.98
N ALA A 194 -15.06 -5.96 6.41
CA ALA A 194 -14.68 -7.35 6.12
C ALA A 194 -14.37 -8.18 7.38
N ALA A 195 -14.22 -7.54 8.54
CA ALA A 195 -13.88 -8.19 9.81
C ALA A 195 -15.10 -8.38 10.74
N GLN A 196 -16.27 -7.88 10.35
CA GLN A 196 -17.52 -8.07 11.10
C GLN A 196 -18.11 -9.46 10.86
N SER A 197 -18.60 -10.12 11.92
CA SER A 197 -19.18 -11.47 11.83
C SER A 197 -20.31 -11.60 10.83
N ARG A 198 -21.15 -10.56 10.73
CA ARG A 198 -22.29 -10.51 9.80
C ARG A 198 -21.90 -10.48 8.31
N ASN A 199 -20.63 -10.19 8.01
CA ASN A 199 -20.12 -10.03 6.64
C ASN A 199 -19.14 -11.17 6.28
N GLY A 200 -19.25 -12.33 6.93
CA GLY A 200 -18.38 -13.47 6.71
C GLY A 200 -17.19 -13.57 7.68
N GLY A 201 -16.86 -12.52 8.43
CA GLY A 201 -15.87 -12.55 9.51
C GLY A 201 -14.56 -13.22 9.07
N GLN A 202 -14.25 -14.38 9.64
CA GLN A 202 -12.99 -15.10 9.40
C GLN A 202 -12.88 -15.65 7.97
N GLU A 203 -13.95 -16.28 7.46
CA GLU A 203 -13.94 -16.86 6.11
C GLU A 203 -13.65 -15.79 5.04
N LEU A 204 -14.12 -14.56 5.26
CA LEU A 204 -13.83 -13.45 4.37
C LEU A 204 -12.39 -12.96 4.49
N GLN A 205 -11.83 -12.95 5.70
CA GLN A 205 -10.42 -12.60 5.93
C GLN A 205 -9.48 -13.60 5.27
N GLU A 206 -9.77 -14.90 5.37
CA GLU A 206 -9.03 -15.97 4.70
C GLU A 206 -9.14 -15.87 3.17
N TYR A 207 -10.33 -15.55 2.66
CA TYR A 207 -10.54 -15.30 1.24
C TYR A 207 -9.70 -14.11 0.75
N ILE A 208 -9.75 -12.97 1.47
CA ILE A 208 -8.94 -11.80 1.11
C ILE A 208 -7.45 -12.15 1.15
N ALA A 209 -7.00 -12.93 2.13
CA ALA A 209 -5.60 -13.32 2.26
C ALA A 209 -5.10 -14.11 1.04
N SER A 210 -5.89 -15.07 0.57
CA SER A 210 -5.46 -16.08 -0.41
C SER A 210 -5.93 -15.84 -1.85
N HIS A 211 -6.99 -15.06 -2.07
CA HIS A 211 -7.59 -14.92 -3.41
C HIS A 211 -7.50 -13.51 -3.98
N VAL A 212 -7.27 -12.49 -3.16
CA VAL A 212 -7.24 -11.09 -3.63
C VAL A 212 -5.80 -10.64 -3.86
N ALA A 213 -5.44 -10.33 -5.09
CA ALA A 213 -4.15 -9.80 -5.50
C ALA A 213 -4.22 -8.32 -5.87
N LYS A 214 -3.05 -7.68 -5.85
CA LYS A 214 -2.91 -6.30 -6.32
C LYS A 214 -3.22 -6.22 -7.82
N ASN A 215 -3.92 -5.16 -8.21
CA ASN A 215 -4.44 -4.91 -9.56
C ASN A 215 -5.64 -5.77 -9.99
N ASP A 216 -6.17 -6.66 -9.15
CA ASP A 216 -7.39 -7.40 -9.49
C ASP A 216 -8.56 -6.46 -9.73
N PHE A 217 -9.42 -6.81 -10.69
CA PHE A 217 -10.58 -6.00 -11.03
C PHE A 217 -11.66 -6.11 -9.95
N ILE A 218 -12.24 -4.96 -9.60
CA ILE A 218 -13.31 -4.87 -8.62
C ILE A 218 -14.57 -4.33 -9.28
N LEU A 219 -15.66 -5.09 -9.18
CA LEU A 219 -16.99 -4.63 -9.55
C LEU A 219 -17.64 -3.89 -8.38
N VAL A 220 -18.39 -2.83 -8.69
CA VAL A 220 -19.08 -2.03 -7.68
C VAL A 220 -20.58 -2.16 -7.83
N ARG A 221 -21.27 -2.58 -6.77
CA ARG A 221 -22.73 -2.61 -6.70
C ARG A 221 -23.20 -1.66 -5.61
N GLY A 222 -23.54 -0.44 -6.01
CA GLY A 222 -23.88 0.64 -5.09
C GLY A 222 -22.66 1.04 -4.25
N SER A 223 -22.52 0.48 -3.05
CA SER A 223 -21.35 0.71 -2.18
C SER A 223 -20.53 -0.55 -1.92
N GLU A 224 -20.97 -1.70 -2.40
CA GLU A 224 -20.29 -2.99 -2.19
C GLU A 224 -19.18 -3.20 -3.22
N LEU A 225 -18.05 -3.74 -2.77
CA LEU A 225 -16.90 -4.08 -3.58
C LEU A 225 -16.88 -5.59 -3.80
N LEU A 226 -17.03 -6.02 -5.06
CA LEU A 226 -17.10 -7.42 -5.44
C LEU A 226 -15.83 -7.83 -6.17
N HIS A 227 -15.16 -8.85 -5.64
CA HIS A 227 -14.01 -9.51 -6.23
C HIS A 227 -14.44 -10.80 -6.93
N PHE A 228 -13.74 -11.19 -7.99
CA PHE A 228 -13.97 -12.45 -8.71
C PHE A 228 -12.74 -13.34 -8.58
N ASP A 229 -12.91 -14.53 -7.99
CA ASP A 229 -11.81 -15.50 -7.81
C ASP A 229 -11.60 -16.45 -9.00
N GLY A 230 -12.28 -16.23 -10.13
CA GLY A 230 -12.32 -17.17 -11.26
C GLY A 230 -13.54 -18.08 -11.25
N THR A 231 -14.23 -18.24 -10.12
CA THR A 231 -15.41 -19.10 -9.98
C THR A 231 -16.67 -18.32 -9.61
N SER A 232 -16.56 -17.37 -8.68
CA SER A 232 -17.71 -16.66 -8.12
C SER A 232 -17.36 -15.23 -7.71
N HIS A 233 -18.37 -14.37 -7.66
CA HIS A 233 -18.22 -13.03 -7.10
C HIS A 233 -18.45 -13.06 -5.59
N ARG A 234 -17.51 -12.50 -4.83
CA ARG A 234 -17.63 -12.30 -3.38
C ARG A 234 -17.51 -10.83 -3.01
N VAL A 235 -18.32 -10.40 -2.04
CA VAL A 235 -18.21 -9.05 -1.48
C VAL A 235 -17.05 -9.03 -0.51
N ILE A 236 -16.00 -8.28 -0.85
CA ILE A 236 -14.75 -8.19 -0.08
C ILE A 236 -14.65 -6.93 0.76
N GLY A 237 -15.57 -5.98 0.57
CA GLY A 237 -15.51 -4.70 1.25
C GLY A 237 -16.65 -3.79 0.85
N ARG A 238 -16.61 -2.59 1.42
CA ARG A 238 -17.59 -1.54 1.16
C ARG A 238 -16.90 -0.19 1.06
N LEU A 239 -17.36 0.64 0.14
CA LEU A 239 -16.97 2.04 0.04
C LEU A 239 -17.49 2.85 1.24
N SER A 240 -16.79 3.93 1.59
CA SER A 240 -17.25 4.85 2.63
C SER A 240 -18.50 5.62 2.16
N LYS A 241 -19.24 6.22 3.10
CA LYS A 241 -20.58 6.80 2.85
C LYS A 241 -20.63 7.87 1.75
N GLU A 242 -19.48 8.46 1.44
CA GLU A 242 -19.34 9.52 0.44
C GLU A 242 -19.17 8.96 -0.98
N PHE A 243 -19.00 7.64 -1.15
CA PHE A 243 -18.71 7.01 -2.43
C PHE A 243 -19.75 5.95 -2.78
N SER A 244 -20.16 5.96 -4.04
CA SER A 244 -21.03 4.96 -4.64
C SER A 244 -20.63 4.80 -6.10
N GLY A 245 -20.62 3.57 -6.60
CA GLY A 245 -20.37 3.27 -8.00
C GLY A 245 -21.58 2.65 -8.69
N SER A 246 -21.50 2.63 -10.01
CA SER A 246 -22.42 1.91 -10.90
C SER A 246 -21.64 0.92 -11.78
N ASP A 247 -22.32 0.23 -12.70
CA ASP A 247 -21.68 -0.73 -13.61
C ASP A 247 -20.62 -0.09 -14.54
N SER A 248 -20.58 1.25 -14.66
CA SER A 248 -19.51 1.95 -15.37
C SER A 248 -18.23 2.16 -14.56
N SER A 249 -18.23 1.82 -13.27
CA SER A 249 -17.07 1.98 -12.38
C SER A 249 -15.94 1.05 -12.83
N LYS A 250 -14.74 1.59 -12.94
CA LYS A 250 -13.52 0.83 -13.23
C LYS A 250 -12.61 0.92 -12.01
N LEU A 251 -12.78 -0.02 -11.10
CA LEU A 251 -11.93 -0.13 -9.92
C LEU A 251 -11.01 -1.34 -10.02
N ARG A 252 -9.85 -1.22 -9.38
CA ARG A 252 -8.92 -2.33 -9.14
C ARG A 252 -8.41 -2.29 -7.70
N VAL A 253 -7.91 -3.43 -7.24
CA VAL A 253 -7.23 -3.51 -5.95
C VAL A 253 -5.96 -2.68 -6.00
N ALA A 254 -5.90 -1.62 -5.19
CA ALA A 254 -4.70 -0.82 -5.03
C ALA A 254 -3.66 -1.57 -4.20
N GLU A 255 -4.09 -2.06 -3.03
CA GLU A 255 -3.27 -2.80 -2.07
C GLU A 255 -4.16 -3.61 -1.10
N VAL A 256 -3.62 -4.69 -0.54
CA VAL A 256 -4.22 -5.39 0.61
C VAL A 256 -3.45 -5.04 1.89
N TYR A 257 -4.17 -4.47 2.85
CA TYR A 257 -3.61 -3.82 4.02
C TYR A 257 -3.96 -4.57 5.30
N ARG A 258 -3.04 -4.67 6.27
CA ARG A 258 -3.33 -5.11 7.63
C ARG A 258 -3.61 -3.89 8.52
N TYR A 259 -4.88 -3.71 8.90
CA TYR A 259 -5.30 -2.63 9.78
C TYR A 259 -5.19 -3.07 11.25
N ARG A 260 -4.35 -2.38 12.05
CA ARG A 260 -4.07 -2.72 13.45
C ARG A 260 -5.02 -2.01 14.44
N GLN A 261 -5.23 -2.63 15.59
CA GLN A 261 -6.12 -2.12 16.66
C GLN A 261 -5.72 -0.75 17.21
N ASP A 262 -4.44 -0.43 17.20
CA ASP A 262 -3.92 0.84 17.73
C ASP A 262 -4.09 2.03 16.77
N ASP A 263 -4.41 1.78 15.49
CA ASP A 263 -4.53 2.84 14.48
C ASP A 263 -5.78 3.73 14.74
N ASP A 264 -6.92 3.14 15.18
CA ASP A 264 -8.11 3.84 15.71
C ASP A 264 -9.09 2.81 16.32
N LYS A 265 -9.24 2.79 17.65
CA LYS A 265 -10.05 1.80 18.40
C LYS A 265 -11.52 1.76 17.99
N ARG A 266 -12.04 2.81 17.33
CA ARG A 266 -13.44 2.91 16.88
C ARG A 266 -13.82 1.81 15.88
N TYR A 267 -12.87 1.32 15.09
CA TYR A 267 -13.16 0.33 14.05
C TYR A 267 -13.18 -1.11 14.57
N PHE A 268 -12.84 -1.34 15.85
CA PHE A 268 -12.75 -2.68 16.45
C PHE A 268 -13.98 -3.09 17.28
N GLU A 269 -14.97 -2.21 17.41
CA GLU A 269 -16.25 -2.53 18.05
C GLU A 269 -17.08 -3.46 17.15
N GLY A 270 -17.48 -4.63 17.66
CA GLY A 270 -18.28 -5.62 16.93
C GLY A 270 -17.52 -6.61 16.04
N LEU A 271 -16.18 -6.66 16.13
CA LEU A 271 -15.36 -7.65 15.41
C LEU A 271 -15.41 -9.05 16.01
N ILE A 272 -15.12 -10.07 15.19
CA ILE A 272 -14.96 -11.46 15.63
C ILE A 272 -13.82 -11.61 16.66
N GLY A 273 -13.97 -12.57 17.59
CA GLY A 273 -13.03 -12.77 18.69
C GLY A 273 -11.58 -13.03 18.25
N GLN A 274 -11.39 -13.73 17.14
CA GLN A 274 -10.05 -14.04 16.61
C GLN A 274 -9.35 -12.81 16.04
N VAL A 275 -10.07 -11.91 15.34
CA VAL A 275 -9.51 -10.63 14.86
C VAL A 275 -9.12 -9.74 16.04
N LYS A 276 -9.88 -9.79 17.15
CA LYS A 276 -9.52 -9.09 18.38
C LYS A 276 -8.28 -9.70 19.04
N ASN A 277 -8.11 -11.01 19.01
CA ASN A 277 -6.95 -11.70 19.58
C ASN A 277 -5.67 -11.48 18.75
N GLN A 278 -5.77 -11.49 17.41
CA GLN A 278 -4.64 -11.24 16.51
C GLN A 278 -4.27 -9.74 16.42
N GLY A 279 -5.18 -8.85 16.80
CA GLY A 279 -4.93 -7.40 16.90
C GLY A 279 -4.91 -6.66 15.55
N TRP A 280 -5.25 -7.33 14.44
CA TRP A 280 -5.30 -6.74 13.10
C TRP A 280 -6.34 -7.40 12.18
N SER A 281 -6.74 -6.74 11.10
CA SER A 281 -7.59 -7.32 10.03
C SER A 281 -7.18 -6.89 8.63
N TYR A 282 -7.39 -7.73 7.63
CA TYR A 282 -7.23 -7.39 6.22
C TYR A 282 -8.31 -6.41 5.73
N VAL A 283 -7.84 -5.40 5.02
CA VAL A 283 -8.64 -4.36 4.38
C VAL A 283 -8.16 -4.20 2.95
N VAL A 284 -9.09 -4.29 2.00
CA VAL A 284 -8.77 -4.10 0.59
C VAL A 284 -8.95 -2.63 0.24
N LEU A 285 -7.87 -2.00 -0.20
CA LEU A 285 -7.88 -0.63 -0.74
C LEU A 285 -8.10 -0.71 -2.25
N VAL A 286 -8.91 0.19 -2.78
CA VAL A 286 -9.27 0.20 -4.21
C VAL A 286 -8.91 1.54 -4.83
N GLU A 287 -8.44 1.50 -6.08
CA GLU A 287 -8.16 2.70 -6.87
C GLU A 287 -8.85 2.62 -8.23
N GLY A 288 -9.18 3.77 -8.80
CA GLY A 288 -9.85 3.85 -10.09
C GLY A 288 -10.93 4.91 -10.15
N THR A 289 -11.82 4.80 -11.13
CA THR A 289 -12.89 5.77 -11.39
C THR A 289 -14.24 5.13 -11.09
N LEU A 290 -15.01 5.72 -10.17
CA LEU A 290 -16.42 5.39 -9.89
C LEU A 290 -17.37 6.03 -10.90
#